data_AF-A0A1E2UGT8-F1
#
_entry.id   AF-A0A1E2UGT8-F1
#
_cell.length_a   1.000
_cell.length_b   1.000
_cell.length_c   1.000
_cell.angle_alpha   90.00
_cell.angle_beta   90.00
_cell.angle_gamma   90.00
#
_symmetry.space_group_name_H-M   'P 1'
#
loop_
_entity.id
_entity.type
_entity.pdbx_description
1 polymer ?
#
loop_
_entity_poly.entity_id
_entity_poly.type
_entity_poly.pdbx_seq_one_letter_code
_entity_poly.pdbx_strand_id
1 'polypeptide(L)'
;MKLTDPFGRMERRHQLGYEMMRNALREAGVETPDEARDAISQVWKRGFKIMGVGMLLLLGVLAIIPNAAPLILVLAIIMVAWVVSSNINGQKYINRYIKEEMKP
;
A
#
# COMPACT_ATOMS: atom_id res chain seq x y z
N MET A 1 14.52 7.75 -23.45
CA MET A 1 14.49 8.37 -22.11
C MET A 1 13.20 9.15 -21.96
N LYS A 2 12.44 8.96 -20.88
CA LYS A 2 11.27 9.81 -20.58
C LYS A 2 11.76 11.03 -19.81
N LEU A 3 11.44 12.23 -20.27
CA LEU A 3 11.82 13.51 -19.65
C LEU A 3 11.37 13.63 -18.18
N THR A 4 10.38 12.86 -17.75
CA THR A 4 9.83 12.84 -16.39
C THR A 4 10.61 11.98 -15.39
N ASP A 5 11.53 11.12 -15.85
CA ASP A 5 12.42 10.34 -14.97
C ASP A 5 13.78 10.10 -15.65
N PRO A 6 14.67 11.11 -15.67
CA PRO A 6 15.94 11.03 -16.38
C PRO A 6 16.91 9.98 -15.82
N PHE A 7 16.67 9.50 -14.59
CA PHE A 7 17.53 8.52 -13.92
C PHE A 7 16.85 7.16 -13.68
N GLY A 8 15.63 6.97 -14.19
CA GLY A 8 14.84 5.75 -13.97
C GLY A 8 14.60 5.42 -12.49
N ARG A 9 14.68 6.41 -11.59
CA ARG A 9 14.60 6.18 -10.14
C ARG A 9 13.21 5.70 -9.72
N MET A 10 12.17 6.26 -10.34
CA MET A 10 10.79 5.85 -10.08
C MET A 10 10.52 4.47 -10.69
N GLU A 11 11.02 4.21 -11.90
CA GLU A 11 10.88 2.91 -12.55
C GLU A 11 11.56 1.79 -11.75
N ARG A 12 12.79 2.03 -11.28
CA ARG A 12 13.52 1.08 -10.42
C ARG A 12 12.80 0.84 -9.09
N ARG A 13 12.21 1.87 -8.48
CA ARG A 13 11.41 1.72 -7.24
C ARG A 13 10.16 0.89 -7.47
N HIS A 14 9.46 1.09 -8.59
CA HIS A 14 8.30 0.28 -8.95
C HIS A 14 8.67 -1.18 -9.28
N GLN A 15 9.82 -1.41 -9.91
CA GLN A 15 10.35 -2.75 -10.16
C GLN A 15 10.67 -3.48 -8.86
N LEU A 16 11.41 -2.84 -7.94
CA LEU A 16 11.70 -3.41 -6.62
C LEU A 16 10.42 -3.74 -5.84
N GLY A 17 9.45 -2.83 -5.84
CA GLY A 17 8.16 -3.06 -5.19
C GLY A 17 7.39 -4.25 -5.78
N TYR A 18 7.45 -4.40 -7.11
CA TYR A 18 6.87 -5.55 -7.80
C TYR A 18 7.58 -6.86 -7.44
N GLU A 19 8.91 -6.88 -7.47
CA GLU A 19 9.71 -8.08 -7.15
C GLU A 19 9.46 -8.57 -5.72
N MET A 20 9.44 -7.65 -4.74
CA MET A 20 9.15 -8.00 -3.35
C MET A 20 7.77 -8.64 -3.20
N MET A 21 6.76 -8.03 -3.82
CA MET A 21 5.39 -8.55 -3.74
C MET A 21 5.25 -9.89 -4.47
N ARG A 22 5.87 -10.02 -5.64
CA ARG A 22 5.91 -11.27 -6.39
C ARG A 22 6.53 -12.41 -5.60
N ASN A 23 7.69 -12.16 -5.00
CA ASN A 23 8.37 -13.18 -4.19
C ASN A 23 7.51 -13.58 -2.98
N ALA A 24 6.88 -12.62 -2.31
CA ALA A 24 5.96 -12.90 -1.21
C ALA A 24 4.74 -13.75 -1.65
N LEU A 25 4.17 -13.49 -2.83
CA LEU A 25 3.06 -14.30 -3.36
C LEU A 25 3.51 -15.71 -3.73
N ARG A 26 4.69 -15.87 -4.34
CA ARG A 26 5.28 -17.18 -4.65
C ARG A 26 5.61 -17.98 -3.39
N GLU A 27 6.22 -17.35 -2.39
CA GLU A 27 6.52 -17.97 -1.09
C GLU A 27 5.25 -18.39 -0.37
N ALA A 28 4.16 -17.64 -0.54
CA ALA A 28 2.85 -17.98 -0.01
C ALA A 28 2.11 -19.07 -0.83
N GLY A 29 2.71 -19.58 -1.92
CA GLY A 29 2.12 -20.63 -2.77
C GLY A 29 0.88 -20.18 -3.54
N VAL A 30 0.77 -18.88 -3.86
CA VAL A 30 -0.37 -18.34 -4.60
C VAL A 30 -0.22 -18.69 -6.08
N GLU A 31 -1.01 -19.64 -6.55
CA GLU A 31 -0.91 -20.18 -7.92
C GLU A 31 -2.07 -19.71 -8.81
N THR A 32 -3.17 -19.26 -8.20
CA THR A 32 -4.35 -18.81 -8.96
C THR A 32 -4.53 -17.28 -8.92
N PRO A 33 -5.14 -16.70 -9.97
CA PRO A 33 -5.51 -15.29 -9.99
C PRO A 33 -6.43 -14.87 -8.84
N ASP A 34 -7.31 -15.77 -8.39
CA ASP A 34 -8.27 -15.49 -7.33
C ASP A 34 -7.59 -15.48 -5.95
N GLU A 35 -6.68 -16.41 -5.68
CA GLU A 35 -5.87 -16.39 -4.46
C GLU A 35 -5.01 -15.11 -4.36
N ALA A 36 -4.47 -14.63 -5.49
CA ALA A 36 -3.69 -13.39 -5.51
C ALA A 36 -4.55 -12.17 -5.16
N ARG A 37 -5.79 -12.12 -5.65
CA ARG A 37 -6.76 -11.07 -5.33
C ARG A 37 -7.23 -11.16 -3.87
N ASP A 38 -7.42 -12.37 -3.36
CA ASP A 38 -7.81 -12.57 -1.98
C ASP A 38 -6.70 -12.18 -1.01
N ALA A 39 -5.46 -12.56 -1.30
CA ALA A 39 -4.29 -12.21 -0.50
C ALA A 39 -4.19 -10.69 -0.30
N ILE A 40 -4.36 -9.90 -1.37
CA ILE A 40 -4.29 -8.44 -1.24
C ILE A 40 -5.50 -7.83 -0.58
N SER A 41 -6.69 -8.40 -0.78
CA SER A 41 -7.88 -7.96 -0.06
C SER A 41 -7.69 -8.10 1.46
N GLN A 42 -7.01 -9.17 1.90
CA GLN A 42 -6.69 -9.40 3.31
C GLN A 42 -5.64 -8.40 3.81
N VAL A 43 -4.61 -8.11 3.03
CA VAL A 43 -3.62 -7.07 3.36
C VAL A 43 -4.32 -5.71 3.52
N TRP A 44 -5.27 -5.37 2.65
CA TRP A 44 -6.03 -4.12 2.80
C TRP A 44 -6.90 -4.11 4.04
N LYS A 45 -7.64 -5.19 4.31
CA LYS A 45 -8.46 -5.30 5.54
C LYS A 45 -7.60 -5.09 6.78
N ARG A 46 -6.39 -5.64 6.82
CA ARG A 46 -5.43 -5.41 7.90
C ARG A 46 -4.92 -3.96 7.93
N GLY A 47 -4.59 -3.39 6.78
CA GLY A 47 -4.18 -1.99 6.66
C GLY A 47 -5.24 -1.01 7.17
N PHE A 48 -6.51 -1.20 6.81
CA PHE A 48 -7.62 -0.39 7.31
C PHE A 48 -7.84 -0.56 8.82
N LYS A 49 -7.66 -1.77 9.37
CA LYS A 49 -7.70 -1.97 10.83
C LYS A 49 -6.60 -1.19 11.54
N ILE A 50 -5.36 -1.26 11.04
CA ILE A 50 -4.23 -0.52 11.62
C ILE A 50 -4.46 0.98 11.51
N MET A 51 -4.95 1.46 10.36
CA MET A 51 -5.32 2.87 10.16
C MET A 51 -6.41 3.31 11.14
N GLY A 52 -7.42 2.48 11.37
CA GLY A 52 -8.48 2.75 12.35
C GLY A 52 -7.93 2.90 13.78
N VAL A 53 -7.03 2.01 14.20
CA VAL A 53 -6.35 2.11 15.50
C VAL A 53 -5.50 3.39 15.57
N GLY A 54 -4.74 3.70 14.52
CA GLY A 54 -3.94 4.93 14.44
C GLY A 54 -4.81 6.20 14.54
N MET A 55 -5.97 6.21 13.87
CA MET A 55 -6.91 7.33 13.94
C MET A 55 -7.50 7.50 15.34
N LEU A 56 -7.86 6.40 16.01
CA LEU A 56 -8.35 6.46 17.40
C LEU A 56 -7.29 7.03 18.35
N LEU A 57 -6.02 6.66 18.17
CA LEU A 57 -4.92 7.22 18.96
C LEU A 57 -4.76 8.73 18.70
N LEU A 58 -4.81 9.16 17.44
CA LEU A 58 -4.73 10.59 17.09
C LEU A 58 -5.88 11.39 17.73
N LEU A 59 -7.10 10.86 17.72
CA LEU A 59 -8.25 11.47 18.39
C LEU A 59 -8.08 11.50 19.92
N GLY A 60 -7.51 10.45 20.52
CA GLY A 60 -7.20 10.41 21.94
C GLY A 60 -6.19 11.49 22.35
N VAL A 61 -5.13 11.67 21.56
CA VAL A 61 -4.14 12.75 21.78
C VAL A 61 -4.79 14.11 21.62
N LEU A 62 -5.66 14.29 20.62
CA LEU A 62 -6.38 15.54 20.40
C LEU A 62 -7.28 15.91 21.58
N ALA A 63 -7.93 14.92 22.20
CA ALA A 63 -8.77 15.13 23.38
C ALA A 63 -7.98 15.60 24.62
N ILE A 64 -6.71 15.19 24.75
CA ILE A 64 -5.83 15.58 25.86
C ILE A 64 -5.13 16.93 25.57
N ILE A 65 -4.72 17.15 24.31
CA ILE A 65 -3.93 18.32 23.89
C ILE A 65 -4.60 18.98 22.67
N PRO A 66 -5.71 19.73 22.88
CA PRO A 66 -6.46 20.33 21.77
C PRO A 66 -5.65 21.39 21.01
N ASN A 67 -4.66 22.02 21.64
CA ASN A 67 -3.78 22.99 20.99
C ASN A 67 -2.89 22.37 19.89
N ALA A 68 -2.72 21.04 19.90
CA ALA A 68 -1.98 20.32 18.85
C ALA A 68 -2.85 19.97 17.63
N ALA A 69 -4.12 20.40 17.58
CA ALA A 69 -5.07 20.11 16.51
C ALA A 69 -4.52 20.26 15.08
N PRO A 70 -3.89 21.37 14.67
CA PRO A 70 -3.40 21.51 13.30
C PRO A 70 -2.32 20.47 12.96
N LEU A 71 -1.43 20.15 13.90
CA LEU A 71 -0.39 19.13 13.71
C LEU A 71 -1.01 17.73 13.55
N ILE A 72 -1.96 17.39 14.41
CA ILE A 72 -2.67 16.10 14.39
C ILE A 72 -3.44 15.94 13.07
N LEU A 73 -4.06 17.01 12.59
CA LEU A 73 -4.84 16.99 11.34
C LEU A 73 -3.92 16.74 10.13
N VAL A 74 -2.74 17.38 10.07
CA VAL A 74 -1.74 17.10 9.03
C VAL A 74 -1.29 15.64 9.08
N LEU A 75 -0.99 15.10 10.27
CA LEU A 75 -0.60 13.71 10.43
C LEU A 75 -1.69 12.74 9.96
N ALA A 76 -2.95 13.02 10.28
CA ALA A 76 -4.09 12.22 9.84
C ALA A 76 -4.21 12.21 8.31
N ILE A 77 -4.05 13.36 7.65
CA ILE A 77 -4.06 13.45 6.17
C ILE A 77 -2.92 12.63 5.58
N ILE A 78 -1.69 12.77 6.10
CA ILE A 78 -0.53 12.00 5.62
C ILE A 78 -0.77 10.51 5.77
N MET A 79 -1.31 10.06 6.91
CA MET A 79 -1.62 8.65 7.16
C MET A 79 -2.63 8.11 6.15
N VAL A 80 -3.72 8.84 5.90
CA VAL A 80 -4.73 8.46 4.91
C VAL A 80 -4.13 8.40 3.51
N ALA A 81 -3.41 9.45 3.09
CA ALA A 81 -2.77 9.51 1.79
C ALA A 81 -1.78 8.35 1.59
N TRP A 82 -1.04 7.98 2.63
CA TRP A 82 -0.11 6.86 2.59
C TRP A 82 -0.82 5.51 2.41
N VAL A 83 -1.89 5.25 3.17
CA VAL A 83 -2.67 4.01 3.05
C VAL A 83 -3.32 3.89 1.66
N VAL A 84 -3.92 4.97 1.17
CA VAL A 84 -4.55 5.01 -0.16
C VAL A 84 -3.51 4.80 -1.27
N SER A 85 -2.38 5.52 -1.20
CA SER A 85 -1.30 5.37 -2.18
C SER A 85 -0.72 3.96 -2.18
N SER A 86 -0.50 3.37 -0.99
CA SER A 86 -0.02 2.00 -0.88
C SER A 86 -1.01 0.99 -1.46
N ASN A 87 -2.31 1.22 -1.28
CA ASN A 87 -3.37 0.37 -1.82
C ASN A 87 -3.37 0.40 -3.36
N ILE A 88 -3.39 1.58 -3.96
CA ILE A 88 -3.38 1.76 -5.42
C ILE A 88 -2.15 1.08 -6.05
N ASN A 89 -0.98 1.25 -5.44
CA ASN A 89 0.24 0.63 -5.92
C ASN A 89 0.19 -0.91 -5.80
N GLY A 90 -0.34 -1.44 -4.69
CA GLY A 90 -0.52 -2.89 -4.50
C GLY A 90 -1.44 -3.51 -5.55
N GLN A 91 -2.59 -2.88 -5.85
CA GLN A 91 -3.47 -3.35 -6.93
C GLN A 91 -2.76 -3.40 -8.28
N LYS A 92 -1.99 -2.36 -8.60
CA LYS A 92 -1.26 -2.29 -9.87
C LYS A 92 -0.25 -3.41 -10.01
N TYR A 93 0.46 -3.75 -8.93
CA TYR A 93 1.44 -4.84 -8.95
C TYR A 93 0.77 -6.21 -9.08
N ILE A 94 -0.40 -6.44 -8.46
CA ILE A 94 -1.07 -7.74 -8.56
C ILE A 94 -1.70 -7.96 -9.92
N ASN A 95 -2.33 -6.93 -10.47
CA ASN A 95 -2.84 -7.00 -11.83
C ASN A 95 -1.71 -7.27 -12.83
N ARG A 96 -0.50 -6.75 -12.56
CA ARG A 96 0.70 -7.08 -13.33
C ARG A 96 1.14 -8.53 -13.13
N TYR A 97 1.20 -9.01 -11.89
CA TYR A 97 1.61 -10.38 -11.57
C TYR A 97 0.68 -11.43 -12.19
N ILE A 98 -0.65 -11.26 -12.05
CA ILE A 98 -1.65 -12.13 -12.67
C ILE A 98 -1.47 -12.16 -14.21
N LYS A 99 -1.21 -11.00 -14.82
CA LYS A 99 -1.04 -10.89 -16.27
C LYS A 99 0.25 -11.52 -16.78
N GLU A 100 1.34 -11.43 -16.01
CA GLU A 100 2.68 -11.87 -16.40
C GLU A 100 2.95 -13.34 -16.04
N GLU A 101 2.46 -13.85 -14.90
CA GLU A 101 2.81 -15.18 -14.39
C GLU A 101 1.65 -16.18 -14.32
N MET A 102 0.39 -15.75 -14.45
CA MET A 102 -0.79 -16.61 -14.27
C MET A 102 -1.70 -16.68 -15.51
N LYS A 103 -1.17 -16.36 -16.70
CA LYS A 103 -1.85 -16.68 -17.96
C LYS A 103 -1.59 -18.14 -18.34
N PRO A 104 -2.60 -18.84 -18.91
CA PRO A 104 -2.42 -20.17 -19.47
C PRO A 104 -1.45 -20.17 -20.66
#